data_AF-A0A955BZY3-F1
#
_entry.id   AF-A0A955BZY3-F1
#
_cell.length_a   1.000
_cell.length_b   1.000
_cell.length_c   1.000
_cell.angle_alpha   90.00
_cell.angle_beta   90.00
_cell.angle_gamma   90.00
#
_symmetry.space_group_name_H-M   'P 1'
#
loop_
_entity.id
_entity.type
_entity.pdbx_description
1 polymer ?
#
loop_
_entity_poly.entity_id
_entity_poly.type
_entity_poly.pdbx_seq_one_letter_code
_entity_poly.pdbx_strand_id
1 'polypeptide(L)'
;DLPLVFCDAEKVGRVIINLAINALKFCGESGTVELRARHAPGSAEVMVSVVDSGAGIAQDDVHRIFERFRQASASPQSGIKGFGLGLSIVKELVQLNLGSIDVDSTLGQGSTFSFTLPVADPHSVIRRYLDRVESLRGAVDRVAICTVEHVSGRPADAARVIGRLAHRCDLLFPVESGRSLLVVAGCGDSESDLVARLTQTAKDASASLSDEGVDIRIQSVGAWTFPENADEICVAFESLTKQRGETACLASVTS
;
A
#
# COMPACT_ATOMS: atom_id res chain seq x y z
N ASP A 1 19.91 -11.88 2.66
CA ASP A 1 18.93 -11.64 1.58
C ASP A 1 17.65 -11.06 2.14
N LEU A 2 16.98 -10.21 1.37
CA LEU A 2 15.67 -9.65 1.70
C LEU A 2 14.60 -10.32 0.82
N PRO A 3 13.43 -10.68 1.36
CA PRO A 3 12.36 -11.26 0.56
C PRO A 3 11.74 -10.20 -0.37
N LEU A 4 11.01 -10.65 -1.38
CA LEU A 4 10.12 -9.77 -2.14
C LEU A 4 9.04 -9.20 -1.21
N VAL A 5 8.64 -7.97 -1.49
CA VAL A 5 7.59 -7.25 -0.75
C VAL A 5 6.43 -6.90 -1.68
N PHE A 6 5.22 -6.87 -1.13
CA PHE A 6 4.03 -6.41 -1.85
C PHE A 6 3.90 -4.91 -1.69
N CYS A 7 4.17 -4.16 -2.77
CA CYS A 7 4.03 -2.71 -2.79
C CYS A 7 4.01 -2.13 -4.20
N ASP A 8 3.38 -0.97 -4.35
CA ASP A 8 3.62 -0.06 -5.46
C ASP A 8 5.02 0.56 -5.34
N ALA A 9 5.93 0.11 -6.22
CA ALA A 9 7.33 0.51 -6.21
C ALA A 9 7.54 2.02 -6.44
N GLU A 10 6.70 2.68 -7.23
CA GLU A 10 6.81 4.13 -7.47
C GLU A 10 6.43 4.92 -6.20
N LYS A 11 5.34 4.53 -5.55
CA LYS A 11 4.89 5.13 -4.28
C LYS A 11 5.92 4.90 -3.16
N VAL A 12 6.47 3.69 -3.04
CA VAL A 12 7.52 3.38 -2.07
C VAL A 12 8.81 4.14 -2.38
N GLY A 13 9.19 4.27 -3.66
CA GLY A 13 10.32 5.12 -4.06
C GLY A 13 10.13 6.56 -3.59
N ARG A 14 8.92 7.11 -3.73
CA ARG A 14 8.58 8.45 -3.24
C ARG A 14 8.63 8.56 -1.71
N VAL A 15 8.23 7.53 -0.97
CA VAL A 15 8.39 7.43 0.50
C VAL A 15 9.86 7.57 0.87
N ILE A 16 10.73 6.75 0.27
CA ILE A 16 12.17 6.74 0.54
C ILE A 16 12.80 8.10 0.22
N ILE A 17 12.50 8.66 -0.96
CA ILE A 17 13.02 9.96 -1.39
C ILE A 17 12.61 11.07 -0.42
N ASN A 18 11.34 11.11 0.00
CA ASN A 18 10.86 12.12 0.95
C ASN A 18 11.57 12.03 2.31
N LEU A 19 11.75 10.82 2.84
CA LEU A 19 12.46 10.60 4.10
C LEU A 19 13.94 10.97 3.98
N ALA A 20 14.61 10.56 2.90
CA ALA A 20 16.02 10.88 2.64
C ALA A 20 16.25 12.39 2.47
N ILE A 21 15.36 13.09 1.75
CA ILE A 21 15.42 14.55 1.61
C ILE A 21 15.24 15.23 2.97
N ASN A 22 14.33 14.75 3.81
CA ASN A 22 14.16 15.30 5.16
C ASN A 22 15.43 15.09 5.99
N ALA A 23 15.97 13.86 6.00
CA ALA A 23 17.23 13.56 6.67
C ALA A 23 18.35 14.51 6.21
N LEU A 24 18.60 14.64 4.90
CA LEU A 24 19.63 15.52 4.35
C LEU A 24 19.42 17.01 4.72
N LYS A 25 18.16 17.48 4.75
CA LYS A 25 17.84 18.86 5.13
C LYS A 25 18.17 19.18 6.59
N PHE A 26 18.01 18.21 7.49
CA PHE A 26 18.16 18.42 8.93
C PHE A 26 19.45 17.82 9.52
N CYS A 27 20.28 17.16 8.70
CA CYS A 27 21.54 16.54 9.12
C CYS A 27 22.68 17.55 9.39
N GLY A 28 22.64 18.73 8.76
CA GLY A 28 23.76 19.69 8.78
C GLY A 28 24.96 19.24 7.92
N GLU A 29 25.99 20.08 7.80
CA GLU A 29 27.12 19.86 6.87
C GLU A 29 28.03 18.66 7.22
N SER A 30 28.06 18.25 8.49
CA SER A 30 28.91 17.13 8.96
C SER A 30 28.11 15.90 9.40
N GLY A 31 26.80 15.89 9.17
CA GLY A 31 25.94 14.78 9.58
C GLY A 31 25.95 13.62 8.59
N THR A 32 25.53 12.45 9.05
CA THR A 32 25.41 11.23 8.25
C THR A 32 23.96 10.86 8.01
N VAL A 33 23.65 10.40 6.80
CA VAL A 33 22.35 9.80 6.46
C VAL A 33 22.56 8.38 5.97
N GLU A 34 21.85 7.42 6.54
CA GLU A 34 21.94 6.00 6.21
C GLU A 34 20.56 5.43 5.85
N LEU A 35 20.49 4.66 4.77
CA LEU A 35 19.31 3.87 4.39
C LEU A 35 19.55 2.40 4.77
N ARG A 36 18.65 1.82 5.55
CA ARG A 36 18.70 0.44 6.01
C ARG A 36 17.46 -0.32 5.56
N ALA A 37 17.61 -1.59 5.27
CA ALA A 37 16.50 -2.52 5.11
C ALA A 37 16.81 -3.81 5.88
N ARG A 38 15.83 -4.29 6.65
CA ARG A 38 15.97 -5.46 7.55
C ARG A 38 14.74 -6.33 7.47
N HIS A 39 14.96 -7.64 7.47
CA HIS A 39 13.93 -8.66 7.60
C HIS A 39 14.31 -9.55 8.79
N ALA A 40 13.50 -9.54 9.84
CA ALA A 40 13.71 -10.45 10.97
C ALA A 40 13.28 -11.87 10.55
N PRO A 41 14.01 -12.93 10.98
CA PRO A 41 13.63 -14.30 10.66
C PRO A 41 12.18 -14.60 11.07
N GLY A 42 11.38 -15.12 10.14
CA GLY A 42 9.96 -15.41 10.35
C GLY A 42 9.02 -14.20 10.34
N SER A 43 9.53 -12.98 10.10
CA SER A 43 8.69 -11.78 9.98
C SER A 43 7.86 -11.80 8.70
N ALA A 44 6.60 -11.38 8.80
CA ALA A 44 5.70 -11.12 7.68
C ALA A 44 5.95 -9.75 7.01
N GLU A 45 6.97 -9.00 7.46
CA GLU A 45 7.29 -7.67 6.95
C GLU A 45 8.79 -7.39 6.85
N VAL A 46 9.14 -6.54 5.89
CA VAL A 46 10.44 -5.91 5.76
C VAL A 46 10.36 -4.50 6.32
N MET A 47 11.29 -4.15 7.20
CA MET A 47 11.44 -2.80 7.73
C MET A 47 12.50 -2.05 6.92
N VAL A 48 12.17 -0.84 6.48
CA VAL A 48 13.07 0.09 5.81
C VAL A 48 13.22 1.32 6.71
N SER A 49 14.44 1.77 6.95
CA SER A 49 14.73 2.90 7.84
C SER A 49 15.64 3.92 7.18
N VAL A 50 15.35 5.20 7.38
CA VAL A 50 16.24 6.33 7.09
C VAL A 50 16.72 6.90 8.42
N VAL A 51 18.03 6.79 8.65
CA VAL A 51 18.70 7.23 9.89
C VAL A 51 19.51 8.48 9.58
N ASP A 52 19.32 9.55 10.35
CA ASP A 52 20.11 10.77 10.30
C ASP A 52 20.75 11.07 11.66
N SER A 53 21.89 11.75 11.65
CA SER A 53 22.57 12.27 12.84
C SER A 53 22.31 13.77 13.04
N GLY A 54 21.15 14.25 12.60
CA GLY A 54 20.82 15.67 12.56
C GLY A 54 20.36 16.25 13.89
N ALA A 55 19.63 17.36 13.82
CA ALA A 55 19.16 18.09 15.00
C ALA A 55 18.19 17.28 15.90
N GLY A 56 17.63 16.18 15.41
CA GLY A 56 16.59 15.41 16.11
C GLY A 56 15.28 16.19 16.27
N ILE A 57 14.32 15.56 16.93
CA ILE A 57 12.95 16.05 17.13
C ILE A 57 12.65 16.00 18.63
N ALA A 58 12.03 17.06 19.17
CA ALA A 58 11.55 17.06 20.54
C ALA A 58 10.41 16.05 20.72
N GLN A 59 10.36 15.33 21.84
CA GLN A 59 9.34 14.28 22.05
C GLN A 59 7.90 14.80 21.91
N ASP A 60 7.63 16.02 22.34
CA ASP A 60 6.31 16.65 22.23
C ASP A 60 5.86 16.88 20.76
N ASP A 61 6.81 16.93 19.83
CA ASP A 61 6.54 17.11 18.40
C ASP A 61 6.45 15.79 17.63
N VAL A 62 7.05 14.70 18.14
CA VAL A 62 7.13 13.39 17.46
C VAL A 62 5.78 12.89 16.97
N HIS A 63 4.74 13.01 17.80
CA HIS A 63 3.40 12.54 17.43
C HIS A 63 2.71 13.43 16.38
N ARG A 64 3.19 14.66 16.20
CA ARG A 64 2.54 15.70 15.38
C ARG A 64 3.21 15.88 14.02
N ILE A 65 4.41 15.35 13.82
CA ILE A 65 5.17 15.53 12.56
C ILE A 65 4.47 14.88 11.35
N PHE A 66 3.57 13.92 11.57
CA PHE A 66 2.78 13.28 10.52
C PHE A 66 1.46 14.02 10.21
N GLU A 67 1.11 15.05 10.99
CA GLU A 67 -0.05 15.89 10.71
C GLU A 67 0.22 16.79 9.50
N ARG A 68 -0.81 17.04 8.68
CA ARG A 68 -0.71 17.94 7.53
C ARG A 68 -0.39 19.36 7.99
N PHE A 69 0.50 20.03 7.26
CA PHE A 69 0.92 21.42 7.48
C PHE A 69 1.67 21.69 8.79
N ARG A 70 2.11 20.64 9.48
CA ARG A 70 2.92 20.76 10.71
C ARG A 70 4.40 20.67 10.41
N GLN A 71 5.16 21.52 11.10
CA GLN A 71 6.60 21.45 11.21
C GLN A 71 6.93 21.28 12.70
N ALA A 72 7.99 20.52 13.01
CA ALA A 72 8.46 20.38 14.39
C ALA A 72 8.93 21.74 14.94
N SER A 73 8.75 21.94 16.24
CA SER A 73 8.94 23.21 16.95
C SER A 73 10.40 23.38 17.42
N ALA A 74 11.39 23.27 16.51
CA ALA A 74 12.78 23.70 16.74
C ALA A 74 13.51 23.72 15.38
N SER A 75 14.23 24.74 14.91
CA SER A 75 14.93 25.86 15.55
C SER A 75 14.88 27.12 14.65
N PRO A 76 14.88 28.36 15.18
CA PRO A 76 14.80 29.62 14.39
C PRO A 76 15.96 29.86 13.41
N GLN A 77 16.98 29.01 13.41
CA GLN A 77 18.23 29.21 12.66
C GLN A 77 18.23 28.60 11.26
N SER A 78 17.35 27.64 10.96
CA SER A 78 17.29 27.04 9.64
C SER A 78 16.12 27.65 8.87
N GLY A 79 16.38 28.62 7.98
CA GLY A 79 15.39 29.19 7.05
C GLY A 79 14.81 28.19 6.02
N ILE A 80 14.77 26.90 6.36
CA ILE A 80 14.34 25.77 5.55
C ILE A 80 12.81 25.77 5.52
N LYS A 81 12.24 26.51 4.56
CA LYS A 81 10.80 26.50 4.29
C LYS A 81 10.41 25.21 3.55
N GLY A 82 9.49 24.44 4.13
CA GLY A 82 8.72 23.41 3.44
C GLY A 82 7.24 23.51 3.79
N PHE A 83 6.33 23.02 2.95
CA PHE A 83 4.88 23.15 3.20
C PHE A 83 4.32 22.25 4.33
N GLY A 84 5.16 21.50 5.05
CA GLY A 84 4.71 20.58 6.11
C GLY A 84 3.85 19.42 5.60
N LEU A 85 3.92 19.11 4.30
CA LEU A 85 3.13 18.04 3.67
C LEU A 85 3.89 16.72 3.54
N GLY A 86 5.23 16.76 3.56
CA GLY A 86 6.09 15.62 3.23
C GLY A 86 5.76 14.36 4.04
N LEU A 87 5.81 14.44 5.37
CA LEU A 87 5.60 13.28 6.24
C LEU A 87 4.14 12.79 6.26
N SER A 88 3.16 13.69 6.10
CA SER A 88 1.76 13.29 5.96
C SER A 88 1.50 12.47 4.69
N ILE A 89 2.14 12.83 3.58
CA ILE A 89 2.08 12.09 2.31
C ILE A 89 2.80 10.75 2.48
N VAL A 90 3.97 10.74 3.13
CA VAL A 90 4.71 9.50 3.41
C VAL A 90 3.82 8.52 4.19
N LYS A 91 3.14 8.99 5.24
CA LYS A 91 2.21 8.15 6.02
C LYS A 91 1.08 7.57 5.17
N GLU A 92 0.44 8.40 4.33
CA GLU A 92 -0.62 7.94 3.42
C GLU A 92 -0.10 6.88 2.43
N LEU A 93 1.07 7.10 1.81
CA LEU A 93 1.65 6.17 0.86
C LEU A 93 2.07 4.84 1.51
N VAL A 94 2.64 4.88 2.72
CA VAL A 94 2.98 3.66 3.48
C VAL A 94 1.72 2.88 3.84
N GLN A 95 0.67 3.55 4.33
CA GLN A 95 -0.60 2.93 4.67
C GLN A 95 -1.31 2.33 3.45
N LEU A 96 -1.26 3.01 2.29
CA LEU A 96 -1.75 2.46 1.03
C LEU A 96 -1.09 1.10 0.74
N ASN A 97 0.21 0.99 0.99
CA ASN A 97 0.99 -0.23 0.80
C ASN A 97 0.94 -1.22 1.99
N LEU A 98 -0.11 -1.15 2.83
CA LEU A 98 -0.32 -2.06 3.97
C LEU A 98 0.85 -2.08 4.97
N GLY A 99 1.57 -0.97 5.04
CA GLY A 99 2.67 -0.74 5.95
C GLY A 99 2.30 0.14 7.14
N SER A 100 3.19 0.17 8.12
CA SER A 100 3.19 1.17 9.19
C SER A 100 4.42 2.05 9.07
N ILE A 101 4.35 3.29 9.58
CA ILE A 101 5.49 4.20 9.69
C ILE A 101 5.62 4.68 11.13
N ASP A 102 6.86 4.76 11.61
CA ASP A 102 7.23 5.22 12.93
C ASP A 102 8.51 6.06 12.88
N VAL A 103 8.80 6.75 13.98
CA VAL A 103 10.01 7.55 14.16
C VAL A 103 10.55 7.39 15.58
N ASP A 104 11.86 7.13 15.68
CA ASP A 104 12.62 7.26 16.92
C ASP A 104 13.56 8.47 16.78
N SER A 105 13.46 9.45 17.67
CA SER A 105 14.25 10.67 17.55
C SER A 105 14.55 11.25 18.93
N THR A 106 15.77 11.75 19.08
CA THR A 106 16.22 12.45 20.29
C THR A 106 16.85 13.77 19.89
N LEU A 107 16.40 14.87 20.52
CA LEU A 107 16.91 16.21 20.24
C LEU A 107 18.44 16.25 20.40
N GLY A 108 19.14 16.70 19.36
CA GLY A 108 20.59 16.78 19.26
C GLY A 108 21.32 15.47 18.95
N GLN A 109 20.61 14.35 18.78
CA GLN A 109 21.20 13.02 18.49
C GLN A 109 20.78 12.47 17.12
N GLY A 110 19.83 13.10 16.44
CA GLY A 110 19.31 12.67 15.15
C GLY A 110 17.98 11.91 15.23
N SER A 111 17.59 11.32 14.09
CA SER A 111 16.30 10.62 13.95
C SER A 111 16.43 9.34 13.12
N THR A 112 15.57 8.37 13.42
CA THR A 112 15.38 7.15 12.65
C THR A 112 13.91 7.06 12.26
N PHE A 113 13.62 7.35 10.99
CA PHE A 113 12.30 7.10 10.41
C PHE A 113 12.26 5.68 9.87
N SER A 114 11.30 4.88 10.31
CA SER A 114 11.16 3.48 9.88
C SER A 114 9.77 3.25 9.32
N PHE A 115 9.67 2.56 8.19
CA PHE A 115 8.39 2.07 7.67
C PHE A 115 8.50 0.59 7.31
N THR A 116 7.35 -0.08 7.27
CA THR A 116 7.28 -1.51 6.97
C THR A 116 6.51 -1.77 5.69
N LEU A 117 6.83 -2.88 5.03
CA LEU A 117 6.11 -3.40 3.88
C LEU A 117 5.84 -4.89 4.10
N PRO A 118 4.64 -5.39 3.74
CA PRO A 118 4.36 -6.82 3.79
C PRO A 118 5.32 -7.58 2.87
N VAL A 119 5.77 -8.74 3.32
CA VAL A 119 6.37 -9.74 2.43
C VAL A 119 5.34 -10.10 1.34
N ALA A 120 5.82 -10.36 0.13
CA ALA A 120 4.99 -10.77 -1.02
C ALA A 120 4.46 -12.21 -0.87
N ASP A 121 3.80 -12.46 0.24
CA ASP A 121 3.13 -13.70 0.61
C ASP A 121 1.62 -13.43 0.71
N PRO A 122 0.76 -14.23 0.05
CA PRO A 122 -0.69 -14.03 0.07
C PRO A 122 -1.29 -13.87 1.47
N HIS A 123 -0.89 -14.71 2.43
CA HIS A 123 -1.41 -14.67 3.80
C HIS A 123 -1.04 -13.35 4.51
N SER A 124 0.22 -12.94 4.41
CA SER A 124 0.72 -11.70 4.99
C SER A 124 0.01 -10.46 4.43
N VAL A 125 -0.25 -10.45 3.13
CA VAL A 125 -0.92 -9.34 2.43
C VAL A 125 -2.40 -9.26 2.80
N ILE A 126 -3.15 -10.37 2.72
CA ILE A 126 -4.59 -10.35 3.01
C ILE A 126 -4.87 -10.04 4.47
N ARG A 127 -4.08 -10.58 5.41
CA ARG A 127 -4.27 -10.31 6.84
C ARG A 127 -4.13 -8.81 7.15
N ARG A 128 -3.07 -8.18 6.64
CA ARG A 128 -2.84 -6.74 6.81
C ARG A 128 -3.89 -5.88 6.11
N TYR A 129 -4.36 -6.32 4.95
CA TYR A 129 -5.45 -5.66 4.27
C TYR A 129 -6.71 -5.65 5.15
N LEU A 130 -7.10 -6.79 5.70
CA LEU A 130 -8.28 -6.89 6.57
C LEU A 130 -8.11 -6.08 7.86
N ASP A 131 -6.95 -6.16 8.53
CA ASP A 131 -6.67 -5.34 9.72
C ASP A 131 -6.76 -3.83 9.40
N ARG A 132 -6.31 -3.42 8.21
CA ARG A 132 -6.47 -2.04 7.74
C ARG A 132 -7.93 -1.69 7.52
N VAL A 133 -8.69 -2.53 6.81
CA VAL A 133 -10.11 -2.30 6.52
C VAL A 133 -10.92 -2.18 7.82
N GLU A 134 -10.65 -3.03 8.80
CA GLU A 134 -11.26 -2.99 10.13
C GLU A 134 -10.95 -1.68 10.88
N SER A 135 -9.74 -1.14 10.71
CA SER A 135 -9.33 0.11 11.37
C SER A 135 -9.93 1.38 10.76
N LEU A 136 -10.51 1.32 9.56
CA LEU A 136 -11.08 2.48 8.89
C LEU A 136 -12.41 2.89 9.55
N ARG A 137 -12.59 4.21 9.78
CA ARG A 137 -13.84 4.74 10.34
C ARG A 137 -14.96 4.67 9.30
N GLY A 138 -15.89 3.74 9.50
CA GLY A 138 -17.05 3.48 8.64
C GLY A 138 -17.23 1.97 8.54
N ALA A 139 -18.43 1.46 8.81
CA ALA A 139 -18.66 0.02 8.85
C ALA A 139 -18.53 -0.57 7.43
N VAL A 140 -17.37 -1.15 7.13
CA VAL A 140 -17.30 -2.18 6.10
C VAL A 140 -17.94 -3.40 6.71
N ASP A 141 -19.18 -3.65 6.31
CA ASP A 141 -20.00 -4.76 6.76
C ASP A 141 -19.73 -6.04 5.97
N ARG A 142 -19.22 -5.90 4.73
CA ARG A 142 -18.95 -7.01 3.83
C ARG A 142 -17.69 -6.82 3.00
N VAL A 143 -17.02 -7.93 2.75
CA VAL A 143 -15.85 -8.03 1.85
C VAL A 143 -16.14 -9.10 0.80
N ALA A 144 -15.85 -8.80 -0.46
CA ALA A 144 -15.98 -9.75 -1.56
C ALA A 144 -14.63 -10.02 -2.21
N ILE A 145 -14.45 -11.23 -2.75
CA ILE A 145 -13.30 -11.58 -3.59
C ILE A 145 -13.79 -11.85 -5.00
N CYS A 146 -13.22 -11.15 -5.97
CA CYS A 146 -13.45 -11.34 -7.39
C CYS A 146 -12.17 -11.81 -8.09
N THR A 147 -12.31 -12.64 -9.11
CA THR A 147 -11.23 -12.93 -10.05
C THR A 147 -11.34 -12.01 -11.25
N VAL A 148 -10.22 -11.44 -11.66
CA VAL A 148 -10.10 -10.59 -12.84
C VAL A 148 -9.11 -11.25 -13.80
N GLU A 149 -9.58 -11.64 -14.98
CA GLU A 149 -8.76 -12.31 -16.00
C GLU A 149 -8.66 -11.43 -17.24
N HIS A 150 -7.44 -11.18 -17.72
CA HIS A 150 -7.23 -10.59 -19.03
C HIS A 150 -7.59 -11.61 -20.13
N VAL A 151 -8.55 -11.27 -20.98
CA VAL A 151 -9.02 -12.13 -22.08
C VAL A 151 -8.32 -11.77 -23.39
N SER A 152 -8.32 -10.48 -23.74
CA SER A 152 -7.69 -9.98 -24.97
C SER A 152 -7.34 -8.49 -24.89
N GLY A 153 -6.43 -8.06 -25.76
CA GLY A 153 -5.89 -6.71 -25.80
C GLY A 153 -4.42 -6.69 -25.40
N ARG A 154 -3.81 -5.50 -25.39
CA ARG A 154 -2.40 -5.36 -24.97
C ARG A 154 -2.28 -5.54 -23.46
N PRO A 155 -1.37 -6.37 -22.94
CA PRO A 155 -1.18 -6.57 -21.50
C PRO A 155 -0.97 -5.27 -20.70
N ALA A 156 -0.27 -4.30 -21.29
CA ALA A 156 -0.06 -2.99 -20.67
C ALA A 156 -1.35 -2.18 -20.52
N ASP A 157 -2.27 -2.26 -21.47
CA ASP A 157 -3.58 -1.60 -21.37
C ASP A 157 -4.51 -2.36 -20.42
N ALA A 158 -4.45 -3.70 -20.42
CA ALA A 158 -5.15 -4.53 -19.44
C ALA A 158 -4.75 -4.18 -18.00
N ALA A 159 -3.45 -4.04 -17.71
CA ALA A 159 -2.98 -3.60 -16.39
C ALA A 159 -3.55 -2.24 -15.99
N ARG A 160 -3.70 -1.30 -16.95
CA ARG A 160 -4.28 0.03 -16.71
C ARG A 160 -5.79 -0.04 -16.45
N VAL A 161 -6.52 -0.90 -17.15
CA VAL A 161 -7.96 -1.12 -16.90
C VAL A 161 -8.16 -1.77 -15.54
N ILE A 162 -7.44 -2.86 -15.25
CA ILE A 162 -7.53 -3.59 -13.98
C ILE A 162 -7.18 -2.67 -12.81
N GLY A 163 -6.15 -1.82 -12.96
CA GLY A 163 -5.78 -0.85 -11.95
C GLY A 163 -6.85 0.22 -11.66
N ARG A 164 -7.83 0.42 -12.54
CA ARG A 164 -8.97 1.32 -12.31
C ARG A 164 -10.16 0.65 -11.62
N LEU A 165 -10.15 -0.67 -11.48
CA LEU A 165 -11.23 -1.40 -10.81
C LEU A 165 -11.16 -1.24 -9.29
N ALA A 166 -9.95 -1.22 -8.73
CA ALA A 166 -9.73 -1.07 -7.31
C ALA A 166 -9.87 0.39 -6.89
N HIS A 167 -10.72 0.64 -5.90
CA HIS A 167 -10.86 1.93 -5.21
C HIS A 167 -9.96 2.00 -3.96
N ARG A 168 -10.02 3.14 -3.24
CA ARG A 168 -9.11 3.48 -2.11
C ARG A 168 -8.93 2.41 -1.03
N CYS A 169 -9.91 1.52 -0.86
CA CYS A 169 -9.93 0.50 0.18
C CYS A 169 -9.96 -0.93 -0.38
N ASP A 170 -9.73 -1.11 -1.68
CA ASP A 170 -9.70 -2.42 -2.31
C ASP A 170 -8.27 -2.94 -2.38
N LEU A 171 -8.12 -4.26 -2.43
CA LEU A 171 -6.84 -4.92 -2.64
C LEU A 171 -6.84 -5.57 -4.02
N LEU A 172 -5.92 -5.13 -4.87
CA LEU A 172 -5.60 -5.82 -6.11
C LEU A 172 -4.34 -6.65 -5.91
N PHE A 173 -4.48 -7.97 -5.99
CA PHE A 173 -3.39 -8.92 -5.86
C PHE A 173 -3.15 -9.64 -7.18
N PRO A 174 -2.02 -9.38 -7.88
CA PRO A 174 -1.70 -10.07 -9.11
C PRO A 174 -1.37 -11.54 -8.83
N VAL A 175 -1.85 -12.38 -9.73
CA VAL A 175 -1.57 -13.82 -9.78
C VAL A 175 -0.87 -14.10 -11.12
N GLU A 176 -0.28 -15.27 -11.28
CA GLU A 176 0.36 -15.63 -12.55
C GLU A 176 -0.64 -15.67 -13.72
N SER A 177 -0.11 -15.74 -14.95
CA SER A 177 -0.89 -15.90 -16.19
C SER A 177 -1.88 -14.77 -16.51
N GLY A 178 -1.68 -13.55 -16.02
CA GLY A 178 -2.55 -12.40 -16.32
C GLY A 178 -3.88 -12.40 -15.57
N ARG A 179 -3.96 -13.18 -14.48
CA ARG A 179 -5.07 -13.18 -13.53
C ARG A 179 -4.75 -12.27 -12.35
N SER A 180 -5.76 -11.71 -11.72
CA SER A 180 -5.64 -10.97 -10.47
C SER A 180 -6.82 -11.28 -9.57
N LEU A 181 -6.60 -11.23 -8.26
CA LEU A 181 -7.66 -11.21 -7.26
C LEU A 181 -7.94 -9.77 -6.89
N LEU A 182 -9.21 -9.38 -6.96
CA LEU A 182 -9.69 -8.09 -6.50
C LEU A 182 -10.53 -8.34 -5.24
N VAL A 183 -10.04 -7.88 -4.11
CA VAL A 183 -10.77 -7.89 -2.84
C VAL A 183 -11.42 -6.53 -2.65
N VAL A 184 -12.75 -6.51 -2.57
CA VAL A 184 -13.55 -5.30 -2.52
C VAL A 184 -14.14 -5.12 -1.13
N ALA A 185 -13.84 -3.98 -0.51
CA ALA A 185 -14.44 -3.60 0.78
C ALA A 185 -15.75 -2.83 0.54
N GLY A 186 -16.84 -3.25 1.20
CA GLY A 186 -18.14 -2.60 1.06
C GLY A 186 -18.83 -2.98 -0.25
N CYS A 187 -18.91 -4.27 -0.55
CA CYS A 187 -19.51 -4.77 -1.81
C CYS A 187 -21.03 -4.57 -1.92
N GLY A 188 -21.72 -4.26 -0.81
CA GLY A 188 -23.17 -4.28 -0.70
C GLY A 188 -23.73 -5.70 -0.62
N ASP A 189 -25.05 -5.84 -0.74
CA ASP A 189 -25.74 -7.12 -0.50
C ASP A 189 -25.73 -8.10 -1.68
N SER A 190 -25.44 -7.61 -2.89
CA SER A 190 -25.61 -8.34 -4.15
C SER A 190 -24.28 -8.47 -4.90
N GLU A 191 -23.77 -9.70 -4.97
CA GLU A 191 -22.58 -10.03 -5.76
C GLU A 191 -22.77 -9.73 -7.25
N SER A 192 -23.98 -9.93 -7.77
CA SER A 192 -24.33 -9.62 -9.16
C SER A 192 -24.21 -8.13 -9.45
N ASP A 193 -24.66 -7.27 -8.53
CA ASP A 193 -24.56 -5.81 -8.69
C ASP A 193 -23.12 -5.32 -8.57
N LEU A 194 -22.31 -5.95 -7.70
CA LEU A 194 -20.87 -5.72 -7.63
C LEU A 194 -20.20 -6.04 -8.97
N VAL A 195 -20.42 -7.25 -9.51
CA VAL A 195 -19.80 -7.68 -10.77
C VAL A 195 -20.26 -6.81 -11.94
N ALA A 196 -21.54 -6.43 -11.99
CA ALA A 196 -22.08 -5.54 -13.02
C ALA A 196 -21.40 -4.16 -12.96
N ARG A 197 -21.25 -3.59 -11.76
CA ARG A 197 -20.54 -2.31 -11.55
C ARG A 197 -19.09 -2.39 -12.00
N LEU A 198 -18.35 -3.40 -11.54
CA LEU A 198 -16.94 -3.58 -11.91
C LEU A 198 -16.77 -3.78 -13.43
N THR A 199 -17.67 -4.56 -14.04
CA THR A 199 -17.66 -4.79 -15.50
C THR A 199 -17.96 -3.51 -16.26
N GLN A 200 -18.86 -2.66 -15.77
CA GLN A 200 -19.12 -1.36 -16.39
C GLN A 200 -17.89 -0.44 -16.28
N THR A 201 -17.26 -0.36 -15.11
CA THR A 201 -16.01 0.40 -14.92
C THR A 201 -14.90 -0.09 -15.85
N ALA A 202 -14.77 -1.40 -16.04
CA ALA A 202 -13.83 -1.99 -16.98
C ALA A 202 -14.07 -1.52 -18.42
N LYS A 203 -15.32 -1.56 -18.87
CA LYS A 203 -15.74 -1.12 -20.22
C LYS A 203 -15.46 0.36 -20.42
N ASP A 204 -15.82 1.21 -19.45
CA ASP A 204 -15.59 2.65 -19.52
C ASP A 204 -14.10 2.97 -19.58
N ALA A 205 -13.29 2.26 -18.77
CA ALA A 205 -11.84 2.38 -18.80
C ALA A 205 -11.24 1.91 -20.13
N SER A 206 -11.68 0.78 -20.67
CA SER A 206 -11.24 0.27 -21.97
C SER A 206 -11.60 1.23 -23.11
N ALA A 207 -12.81 1.80 -23.11
CA ALA A 207 -13.25 2.74 -24.14
C ALA A 207 -12.38 4.02 -24.18
N SER A 208 -11.74 4.37 -23.06
CA SER A 208 -10.78 5.47 -22.99
C SER A 208 -9.37 5.13 -23.51
N LEU A 209 -9.11 3.88 -23.92
CA LEU A 209 -7.80 3.33 -24.22
C LEU A 209 -7.73 2.71 -25.63
N SER A 210 -7.44 3.53 -26.65
CA SER A 210 -7.13 3.14 -28.04
C SER A 210 -8.22 2.34 -28.81
N ASP A 211 -8.00 2.14 -30.12
CA ASP A 211 -8.99 1.53 -31.02
C ASP A 211 -9.16 0.00 -30.85
N GLU A 212 -8.16 -0.73 -30.33
CA GLU A 212 -8.22 -2.20 -30.26
C GLU A 212 -8.98 -2.76 -29.05
N GLY A 213 -9.35 -1.93 -28.07
CA GLY A 213 -10.08 -2.35 -26.88
C GLY A 213 -9.34 -3.36 -25.99
N VAL A 214 -9.81 -3.50 -24.76
CA VAL A 214 -9.32 -4.47 -23.78
C VAL A 214 -10.53 -5.22 -23.25
N ASP A 215 -10.47 -6.55 -23.30
CA ASP A 215 -11.48 -7.41 -22.72
C ASP A 215 -10.95 -8.08 -21.45
N ILE A 216 -11.71 -7.93 -20.37
CA ILE A 216 -11.42 -8.57 -19.08
C ILE A 216 -12.67 -9.28 -18.57
N ARG A 217 -12.47 -10.45 -17.99
CA ARG A 217 -13.52 -11.24 -17.36
C ARG A 217 -13.45 -11.04 -15.85
N ILE A 218 -14.58 -10.67 -15.25
CA ILE A 218 -14.72 -10.51 -13.81
C ILE A 218 -15.73 -11.55 -13.31
N GLN A 219 -15.36 -12.31 -12.28
CA GLN A 219 -16.25 -13.29 -11.64
C GLN A 219 -16.17 -13.12 -10.12
N SER A 220 -17.32 -13.10 -9.45
CA SER A 220 -17.37 -13.18 -8.00
C SER A 220 -17.00 -14.59 -7.55
N VAL A 221 -16.12 -14.69 -6.56
CA VAL A 221 -15.83 -15.96 -5.86
C VAL A 221 -16.73 -16.12 -4.65
N GLY A 222 -17.02 -15.02 -3.97
CA GLY A 222 -17.91 -14.97 -2.81
C GLY A 222 -17.83 -13.63 -2.09
N ALA A 223 -18.80 -13.41 -1.21
CA ALA A 223 -18.86 -12.26 -0.31
C ALA A 223 -19.21 -12.69 1.12
N TRP A 224 -18.48 -12.16 2.10
CA TRP A 224 -18.59 -12.50 3.52
C TRP A 224 -18.98 -11.29 4.34
N THR A 225 -19.65 -11.50 5.48
CA THR A 225 -19.77 -10.43 6.49
C THR A 225 -18.43 -10.21 7.17
N PHE A 226 -18.14 -8.96 7.50
CA PHE A 226 -16.89 -8.52 8.06
C PHE A 226 -17.18 -7.60 9.26
N PRO A 227 -16.47 -7.75 10.41
CA PRO A 227 -15.23 -8.51 10.59
C PRO A 227 -15.40 -10.00 10.97
N GLU A 228 -16.62 -10.52 11.16
CA GLU A 228 -16.79 -11.83 11.80
C GLU A 228 -16.15 -13.00 11.03
N ASN A 229 -16.06 -12.91 9.71
CA ASN A 229 -15.53 -13.99 8.87
C ASN A 229 -14.13 -13.68 8.29
N ALA A 230 -13.32 -12.84 8.97
CA ALA A 230 -11.98 -12.47 8.51
C ALA A 230 -11.09 -13.68 8.20
N ASP A 231 -11.15 -14.74 9.03
CA ASP A 231 -10.35 -15.94 8.83
C ASP A 231 -10.82 -16.76 7.61
N GLU A 232 -12.13 -16.81 7.33
CA GLU A 232 -12.67 -17.46 6.14
C GLU A 232 -12.23 -16.73 4.86
N ILE A 233 -12.21 -15.39 4.90
CA ILE A 233 -11.72 -14.57 3.79
C ILE A 233 -10.24 -14.86 3.52
N CYS A 234 -9.41 -14.96 4.56
CA CYS A 234 -8.00 -15.34 4.43
C CYS A 234 -7.85 -16.72 3.76
N VAL A 235 -8.56 -17.74 4.25
CA VAL A 235 -8.52 -19.10 3.70
C VAL A 235 -8.96 -19.13 2.23
N ALA A 236 -10.05 -18.43 1.90
CA ALA A 236 -10.55 -18.33 0.53
C ALA A 236 -9.49 -17.67 -0.38
N PHE A 237 -8.95 -16.53 0.02
CA PHE A 237 -7.91 -15.80 -0.71
C PHE A 237 -6.66 -16.64 -0.94
N GLU A 238 -6.16 -17.33 0.09
CA GLU A 238 -5.00 -18.21 -0.02
C GLU A 238 -5.27 -19.42 -0.92
N SER A 239 -6.46 -20.00 -0.86
CA SER A 239 -6.79 -21.13 -1.74
C SER A 239 -6.73 -20.75 -3.22
N LEU A 240 -7.18 -19.54 -3.56
CA LEU A 240 -7.19 -19.00 -4.92
C LEU A 240 -5.79 -18.69 -5.45
N THR A 241 -4.84 -18.40 -4.56
CA THR A 241 -3.41 -18.18 -4.91
C THR A 241 -2.61 -19.47 -4.95
N LYS A 242 -2.99 -20.50 -4.16
CA LYS A 242 -2.29 -21.80 -4.08
C LYS A 242 -2.71 -22.81 -5.16
N GLN A 243 -3.92 -22.69 -5.73
CA GLN A 243 -4.51 -23.71 -6.62
C GLN A 243 -3.65 -24.11 -7.84
N ARG A 244 -2.54 -23.41 -8.17
CA ARG A 244 -1.64 -23.77 -9.28
C ARG A 244 -0.13 -23.61 -9.06
N GLY A 245 0.34 -23.46 -7.81
CA GLY A 245 1.79 -23.38 -7.51
C GLY A 245 2.44 -22.04 -7.89
N GLU A 246 1.69 -20.96 -7.77
CA GLU A 246 2.01 -19.63 -8.31
C GLU A 246 2.68 -18.75 -7.23
N THR A 247 3.74 -18.01 -7.62
CA THR A 247 4.45 -17.06 -6.74
C THR A 247 3.92 -15.64 -6.99
N ALA A 248 3.73 -14.84 -5.94
CA ALA A 248 3.23 -13.48 -6.04
C ALA A 248 4.10 -12.61 -6.98
N CYS A 249 3.49 -12.01 -8.00
CA CYS A 249 4.15 -11.03 -8.85
C CYS A 249 4.01 -9.63 -8.23
N LEU A 250 4.95 -8.72 -8.53
CA LEU A 250 4.98 -7.37 -7.99
C LEU A 250 3.65 -6.63 -8.26
N ALA A 251 2.95 -6.22 -7.22
CA ALA A 251 1.65 -5.58 -7.31
C ALA A 251 1.72 -4.06 -7.34
N SER A 252 0.96 -3.42 -8.22
CA SER A 252 0.62 -2.01 -8.09
C SER A 252 -0.58 -1.86 -7.16
N VAL A 253 -0.37 -1.33 -5.95
CA VAL A 253 -1.48 -0.81 -5.14
C VAL A 253 -2.00 0.45 -5.82
N THR A 254 -3.19 0.39 -6.41
CA THR A 254 -3.76 1.53 -7.15
C THR A 254 -4.28 2.63 -6.22
N SER A 255 -4.38 3.83 -6.80
CA SER A 255 -4.48 5.16 -6.15
C SER A 255 -5.84 5.49 -5.52
#